data_AF-A0A6S7J1G0-F1
#
_entry.id   AF-A0A6S7J1G0-F1
#
_cell.length_a   1.000
_cell.length_b   1.000
_cell.length_c   1.000
_cell.angle_alpha   90.00
_cell.angle_beta   90.00
_cell.angle_gamma   90.00
#
_symmetry.space_group_name_H-M   'P 1'
#
loop_
_entity.id
_entity.type
_entity.pdbx_description
1 polymer ?
#
loop_
_entity_poly.entity_id
_entity_poly.type
_entity_poly.pdbx_seq_one_letter_code
_entity_poly.pdbx_strand_id
1 'polypeptide(L)'
;MSDYANYLKEQNKKTKHFQSLTEPVRSIADNLDFRFLPQCEAIPSLLIELESLLREKDNFLFIVLEDVCPTDPRRKYDYLQALKSCGLAVKAAMLTYRLSNNIGNTNCVWKVPGQDPDSLCQSQQTIEIVKKQIPTFHTRAMRQSLMQKYGRVAPNKKPAVLRSLYRVLTDDSSAATNEHTAEIDERVRLILDMEDPDVVLDLRALNTGMTSSGINAKSFWKKKWEHLLMTDAMTKGCTLLEQYQQEISLSK
;
A
#
# COMPACT_ATOMS: atom_id res chain seq x y z
N MET A 1 36.99 14.63 -0.15
CA MET A 1 36.03 14.36 -1.25
C MET A 1 36.01 12.90 -1.74
N SER A 2 37.02 12.06 -1.44
CA SER A 2 37.06 10.63 -1.85
C SER A 2 36.03 9.74 -1.12
N ASP A 3 35.78 10.00 0.17
CA ASP A 3 35.05 9.06 1.03
C ASP A 3 33.56 8.96 0.71
N TYR A 4 32.89 10.08 0.41
CA TYR A 4 31.47 10.06 0.02
C TYR A 4 31.27 9.39 -1.34
N ALA A 5 32.18 9.59 -2.29
CA ALA A 5 32.12 8.93 -3.59
C ALA A 5 32.30 7.40 -3.45
N ASN A 6 33.18 6.95 -2.56
CA ASN A 6 33.37 5.53 -2.26
C ASN A 6 32.14 4.94 -1.55
N TYR A 7 31.57 5.66 -0.58
CA TYR A 7 30.31 5.29 0.06
C TYR A 7 29.19 5.09 -0.98
N LEU A 8 28.99 6.05 -1.90
CA LEU A 8 27.96 5.93 -2.94
C LEU A 8 28.21 4.73 -3.87
N LYS A 9 29.47 4.44 -4.22
CA LYS A 9 29.82 3.26 -5.01
C LYS A 9 29.47 1.96 -4.27
N GLU A 10 29.74 1.88 -2.98
CA GLU A 10 29.37 0.73 -2.15
C GLU A 10 27.85 0.58 -2.00
N GLN A 11 27.13 1.68 -1.74
CA GLN A 11 25.67 1.66 -1.66
C GLN A 11 25.04 1.24 -2.98
N ASN A 12 25.58 1.71 -4.12
CA ASN A 12 25.12 1.27 -5.44
C ASN A 12 25.39 -0.21 -5.69
N LYS A 13 26.55 -0.75 -5.27
CA LYS A 13 26.85 -2.19 -5.37
C LYS A 13 25.85 -3.01 -4.53
N LYS A 14 25.62 -2.62 -3.28
CA LYS A 14 24.65 -3.26 -2.38
C LYS A 14 23.23 -3.22 -2.95
N THR A 15 22.81 -2.06 -3.44
CA THR A 15 21.49 -1.86 -4.05
C THR A 15 21.30 -2.74 -5.28
N LYS A 16 22.27 -2.80 -6.19
CA LYS A 16 22.21 -3.68 -7.37
C LYS A 16 22.15 -5.16 -6.99
N HIS A 17 22.92 -5.56 -5.99
CA HIS A 17 22.87 -6.93 -5.46
C HIS A 17 21.47 -7.24 -4.92
N PHE A 18 20.90 -6.39 -4.06
CA PHE A 18 19.55 -6.58 -3.52
C PHE A 18 18.46 -6.59 -4.59
N GLN A 19 18.59 -5.76 -5.63
CA GLN A 19 17.65 -5.76 -6.76
C GLN A 19 17.67 -7.06 -7.56
N SER A 20 18.77 -7.82 -7.53
CA SER A 20 18.92 -9.09 -8.25
C SER A 20 18.39 -10.30 -7.47
N LEU A 21 18.10 -10.15 -6.17
CA LEU A 21 17.66 -11.26 -5.33
C LEU A 21 16.17 -11.58 -5.53
N THR A 22 15.89 -12.86 -5.73
CA THR A 22 14.54 -13.43 -5.85
C THR A 22 13.87 -13.65 -4.50
N GLU A 23 14.57 -13.40 -3.41
CA GLU A 23 14.08 -13.49 -2.04
C GLU A 23 14.26 -12.14 -1.35
N PRO A 24 13.37 -11.77 -0.42
CA PRO A 24 13.55 -10.57 0.36
C PRO A 24 14.83 -10.70 1.19
N VAL A 25 15.67 -9.66 1.16
CA VAL A 25 16.96 -9.60 1.89
C VAL A 25 16.78 -9.78 3.39
N ARG A 26 15.59 -9.50 3.91
CA ARG A 26 15.26 -9.56 5.32
C ARG A 26 13.92 -10.27 5.49
N SER A 27 13.86 -11.26 6.37
CA SER A 27 12.60 -11.89 6.74
C SER A 27 11.80 -10.99 7.68
N ILE A 28 10.50 -11.24 7.82
CA ILE A 28 9.64 -10.51 8.79
C ILE A 28 10.16 -10.75 10.22
N ALA A 29 10.64 -11.96 10.53
CA ALA A 29 11.15 -12.31 11.85
C ALA A 29 12.41 -11.52 12.24
N ASP A 30 13.32 -11.28 11.28
CA ASP A 30 14.58 -10.56 11.53
C ASP A 30 14.37 -9.05 11.79
N ASN A 31 13.20 -8.52 11.46
CA ASN A 31 12.87 -7.09 11.55
C ASN A 31 12.01 -6.72 12.75
N LEU A 32 11.65 -7.70 13.59
CA LEU A 32 10.82 -7.50 14.78
C LEU A 32 11.68 -7.40 16.04
N ASP A 33 11.44 -6.36 16.82
CA ASP A 33 12.06 -6.16 18.13
C ASP A 33 10.95 -6.00 19.17
N PHE A 34 10.82 -7.00 20.04
CA PHE A 34 9.81 -7.03 21.11
C PHE A 34 10.47 -6.76 22.45
N ARG A 35 9.88 -5.87 23.24
CA ARG A 35 10.37 -5.56 24.58
C ARG A 35 9.26 -5.12 25.51
N PHE A 36 9.38 -5.46 26.79
CA PHE A 36 8.57 -4.83 27.83
C PHE A 36 9.09 -3.42 28.11
N LEU A 37 8.16 -2.48 28.33
CA LEU A 37 8.51 -1.13 28.73
C LEU A 37 8.85 -1.10 30.23
N PRO A 38 9.84 -0.29 30.64
CA PRO A 38 10.10 -0.08 32.05
C PRO A 38 8.90 0.58 32.73
N GLN A 39 8.69 0.28 34.00
CA GLN A 39 7.66 0.93 34.78
C GLN A 39 8.23 2.19 35.43
N CYS A 40 7.54 3.32 35.27
CA CYS A 40 7.95 4.58 35.88
C CYS A 40 6.78 5.29 36.54
N GLU A 41 7.01 5.81 37.75
CA GLU A 41 6.02 6.58 38.51
C GLU A 41 5.92 8.02 38.01
N ALA A 42 7.04 8.61 37.56
CA ALA A 42 7.11 9.98 37.05
C ALA A 42 7.16 9.97 35.52
N ILE A 43 5.99 10.05 34.90
CA ILE A 43 5.86 9.97 33.45
C ILE A 43 6.19 11.33 32.80
N PRO A 44 7.04 11.36 31.76
CA PRO A 44 7.26 12.58 31.00
C PRO A 44 5.96 13.15 30.43
N SER A 45 5.81 14.48 30.44
CA SER A 45 4.60 15.15 29.93
C SER A 45 4.25 14.76 28.49
N LEU A 46 5.24 14.40 27.69
CA LEU A 46 5.11 13.93 26.32
C LEU A 46 4.36 12.60 26.19
N LEU A 47 4.31 11.76 27.24
CA LEU A 47 3.74 10.41 27.20
C LEU A 47 2.37 10.30 27.90
N ILE A 48 1.88 11.37 28.52
CA ILE A 48 0.63 11.38 29.32
C ILE A 48 -0.58 10.96 28.48
N GLU A 49 -0.65 11.43 27.23
CA GLU A 49 -1.74 11.09 26.32
C GLU A 49 -1.76 9.60 25.98
N LEU A 50 -0.61 9.03 25.63
CA LEU A 50 -0.48 7.60 25.36
C LEU A 50 -0.82 6.75 26.58
N GLU A 51 -0.40 7.19 27.76
CA GLU A 51 -0.71 6.49 29.00
C GLU A 51 -2.22 6.46 29.25
N SER A 52 -2.90 7.60 29.07
CA SER A 52 -4.35 7.71 29.23
C SER A 52 -5.08 6.78 28.26
N LEU A 53 -4.66 6.74 26.99
CA LEU A 53 -5.19 5.82 25.98
C LEU A 53 -4.97 4.35 26.34
N LEU A 54 -3.81 4.00 26.88
CA LEU A 54 -3.51 2.62 27.31
C LEU A 54 -4.28 2.22 28.57
N ARG A 55 -4.62 3.17 29.45
CA ARG A 55 -5.47 2.89 30.61
C ARG A 55 -6.89 2.53 30.18
N GLU A 56 -7.44 3.28 29.23
CA GLU A 56 -8.80 3.08 28.69
C GLU A 56 -8.94 1.79 27.89
N LYS A 57 -7.94 1.44 27.05
CA LYS A 57 -7.99 0.23 26.22
C LYS A 57 -7.95 -1.06 27.02
N ASP A 58 -8.49 -2.15 26.45
CA ASP A 58 -8.37 -3.49 27.02
C ASP A 58 -6.92 -4.01 26.98
N ASN A 59 -6.65 -5.01 27.84
CA ASN A 59 -5.37 -5.71 27.83
C ASN A 59 -5.13 -6.36 26.45
N PHE A 60 -3.88 -6.36 26.00
CA PHE A 60 -3.45 -6.96 24.72
C PHE A 60 -4.03 -6.31 23.45
N LEU A 61 -4.81 -5.23 23.58
CA LEU A 61 -5.22 -4.43 22.45
C LEU A 61 -4.12 -3.42 22.10
N PHE A 62 -3.55 -3.54 20.90
CA PHE A 62 -2.45 -2.69 20.47
C PHE A 62 -2.90 -1.32 19.96
N ILE A 63 -1.98 -0.37 20.06
CA ILE A 63 -2.03 0.98 19.51
C ILE A 63 -0.84 1.12 18.57
N VAL A 64 -1.07 1.58 17.35
CA VAL A 64 0.00 1.97 16.42
C VAL A 64 0.45 3.37 16.81
N LEU A 65 1.73 3.53 17.15
CA LEU A 65 2.25 4.80 17.65
C LEU A 65 2.29 5.87 16.56
N GLU A 66 2.35 5.51 15.29
CA GLU A 66 2.26 6.46 14.17
C GLU A 66 1.02 7.37 14.26
N ASP A 67 -0.09 6.87 14.81
CA ASP A 67 -1.36 7.61 14.93
C ASP A 67 -1.41 8.56 16.12
N VAL A 68 -0.52 8.37 17.10
CA VAL A 68 -0.50 9.12 18.37
C VAL A 68 0.75 10.01 18.47
N CYS A 69 1.82 9.66 17.77
CA CYS A 69 3.09 10.35 17.87
C CYS A 69 3.04 11.74 17.20
N PRO A 70 3.87 12.70 17.67
CA PRO A 70 4.01 13.99 17.02
C PRO A 70 4.44 13.83 15.55
N THR A 71 3.87 14.64 14.65
CA THR A 71 4.22 14.65 13.22
C THR A 71 5.65 15.14 12.97
N ASP A 72 6.19 15.99 13.86
CA ASP A 72 7.55 16.52 13.75
C ASP A 72 8.61 15.43 14.00
N PRO A 73 9.59 15.23 13.09
CA PRO A 73 10.58 14.15 13.21
C PRO A 73 11.41 14.18 14.48
N ARG A 74 11.80 15.37 14.97
CA ARG A 74 12.62 15.50 16.19
C ARG A 74 11.78 15.15 17.41
N ARG A 75 10.57 15.70 17.51
CA ARG A 75 9.64 15.36 18.60
C ARG A 75 9.26 13.89 18.58
N LYS A 76 9.09 13.27 17.40
CA LYS A 76 8.87 11.83 17.28
C LYS A 76 10.05 11.02 17.82
N TYR A 77 11.28 11.44 17.51
CA TYR A 77 12.48 10.81 18.07
C TYR A 77 12.53 10.95 19.59
N ASP A 78 12.34 12.15 20.13
CA ASP A 78 12.36 12.40 21.57
C ASP A 78 11.25 11.62 22.29
N TYR A 79 10.06 11.56 21.70
CA TYR A 79 8.93 10.78 22.18
C TYR A 79 9.25 9.29 22.26
N LEU A 80 9.77 8.71 21.17
CA LEU A 80 10.14 7.30 21.13
C LEU A 80 11.29 7.02 22.10
N GLN A 81 12.27 7.91 22.22
CA GLN A 81 13.37 7.73 23.15
C GLN A 81 12.89 7.78 24.60
N ALA A 82 12.03 8.75 24.95
CA ALA A 82 11.43 8.87 26.28
C ALA A 82 10.59 7.63 26.62
N LEU A 83 9.78 7.15 25.67
CA LEU A 83 9.03 5.91 25.83
C LEU A 83 9.98 4.73 26.06
N LYS A 84 11.15 4.75 25.41
CA LYS A 84 12.11 3.67 25.52
C LYS A 84 12.91 3.64 26.81
N SER A 85 13.29 4.81 27.32
CA SER A 85 14.14 4.97 28.51
C SER A 85 13.34 5.11 29.80
N CYS A 86 12.26 5.89 29.78
CA CYS A 86 11.44 6.19 30.95
C CYS A 86 10.27 5.22 31.08
N GLY A 87 9.68 4.79 29.96
CA GLY A 87 8.52 3.88 29.99
C GLY A 87 7.24 4.54 30.50
N LEU A 88 6.35 3.76 31.10
CA LEU A 88 4.99 4.16 31.48
C LEU A 88 4.64 3.64 32.88
N ALA A 89 3.67 4.24 33.58
CA ALA A 89 3.20 3.68 34.86
C ALA A 89 2.36 2.40 34.62
N VAL A 90 1.63 2.34 33.51
CA VAL A 90 0.93 1.15 33.05
C VAL A 90 1.95 0.14 32.53
N LYS A 91 1.85 -1.11 32.99
CA LYS A 91 2.63 -2.22 32.43
C LYS A 91 2.26 -2.42 30.97
N ALA A 92 3.24 -2.28 30.10
CA ALA A 92 3.03 -2.30 28.66
C ALA A 92 4.20 -2.98 27.95
N ALA A 93 3.91 -3.49 26.77
CA ALA A 93 4.91 -4.03 25.86
C ALA A 93 4.91 -3.24 24.55
N MET A 94 6.07 -3.23 23.91
CA MET A 94 6.34 -2.52 22.67
C MET A 94 6.90 -3.48 21.63
N LEU A 95 6.33 -3.43 20.44
CA LEU A 95 6.83 -4.10 19.25
C LEU A 95 7.33 -3.05 18.26
N THR A 96 8.59 -3.13 17.86
CA THR A 96 9.15 -2.31 16.79
C THR A 96 9.32 -3.19 15.56
N TYR A 97 8.65 -2.82 14.47
CA TYR A 97 8.84 -3.44 13.16
C TYR A 97 9.66 -2.52 12.26
N ARG A 98 10.81 -3.01 11.80
CA ARG A 98 11.69 -2.27 10.89
C ARG A 98 11.30 -2.56 9.45
N LEU A 99 10.63 -1.62 8.80
CA LEU A 99 10.27 -1.76 7.39
C LEU A 99 11.54 -1.71 6.55
N SER A 100 11.70 -2.70 5.67
CA SER A 100 12.77 -2.69 4.68
C SER A 100 12.55 -1.53 3.69
N ASN A 101 13.62 -0.83 3.31
CA ASN A 101 13.68 0.34 2.40
C ASN A 101 13.43 1.75 2.98
N ASN A 102 14.09 2.13 4.09
CA ASN A 102 14.13 3.54 4.57
C ASN A 102 12.75 4.18 4.86
N ILE A 103 11.66 3.40 4.86
CA ILE A 103 10.28 3.87 5.12
C ILE A 103 10.09 4.20 6.61
N GLY A 104 10.95 3.66 7.48
CA GLY A 104 10.95 3.92 8.91
C GLY A 104 10.61 2.67 9.73
N ASN A 105 10.46 2.86 11.04
CA ASN A 105 10.03 1.80 11.93
C ASN A 105 8.58 2.05 12.34
N THR A 106 7.74 1.03 12.23
CA THR A 106 6.39 1.03 12.80
C THR A 106 6.49 0.54 14.24
N ASN A 107 5.86 1.25 15.16
CA ASN A 107 5.94 0.90 16.57
C ASN A 107 4.52 0.65 17.11
N CYS A 108 4.30 -0.51 17.71
CA CYS A 108 3.03 -0.84 18.36
C CYS A 108 3.23 -0.98 19.86
N VAL A 109 2.26 -0.53 20.65
CA VAL A 109 2.28 -0.63 22.12
C VAL A 109 0.93 -1.17 22.61
N TRP A 110 0.95 -2.04 23.61
CA TRP A 110 -0.27 -2.56 24.26
C TRP A 110 -0.08 -2.72 25.76
N LYS A 111 -1.20 -2.68 26.49
CA LYS A 111 -1.27 -2.92 27.93
C LYS A 111 -1.12 -4.42 28.23
N VAL A 112 -0.34 -4.75 29.26
CA VAL A 112 -0.10 -6.13 29.71
C VAL A 112 -0.33 -6.22 31.22
N PRO A 113 -1.13 -7.19 31.72
CA PRO A 113 -1.44 -7.31 33.15
C PRO A 113 -0.21 -7.70 34.00
N GLY A 114 0.74 -8.44 33.44
CA GLY A 114 1.94 -8.90 34.14
C GLY A 114 3.08 -9.32 33.21
N GLN A 115 4.16 -9.84 33.80
CA GLN A 115 5.29 -10.46 33.07
C GLN A 115 5.32 -11.98 33.31
N ASP A 116 4.17 -12.54 33.64
CA ASP A 116 3.93 -13.96 33.81
C ASP A 116 3.95 -14.70 32.45
N PRO A 117 4.14 -16.04 32.46
CA PRO A 117 4.15 -16.85 31.25
C PRO A 117 2.87 -16.70 30.41
N ASP A 118 1.71 -16.51 31.04
CA ASP A 118 0.43 -16.35 30.33
C ASP A 118 0.39 -15.00 29.60
N SER A 119 0.86 -13.93 30.24
CA SER A 119 1.03 -12.61 29.59
C SER A 119 2.01 -12.64 28.42
N LEU A 120 3.07 -13.44 28.49
CA LEU A 120 3.99 -13.67 27.36
C LEU A 120 3.29 -14.39 26.21
N CYS A 121 2.52 -15.44 26.50
CA CYS A 121 1.76 -16.18 25.50
C CYS A 121 0.73 -15.28 24.78
N GLN A 122 -0.02 -14.48 25.53
CA GLN A 122 -1.00 -13.54 24.97
C GLN A 122 -0.35 -12.39 24.20
N SER A 123 0.82 -11.91 24.67
CA SER A 123 1.62 -10.94 23.90
C SER A 123 2.10 -11.55 22.58
N GLN A 124 2.47 -12.83 22.55
CA GLN A 124 2.84 -13.53 21.32
C GLN A 124 1.64 -13.62 20.35
N GLN A 125 0.44 -13.91 20.84
CA GLN A 125 -0.77 -13.89 20.01
C GLN A 125 -1.02 -12.50 19.41
N THR A 126 -0.81 -11.45 20.21
CA THR A 126 -0.91 -10.05 19.77
C THR A 126 0.12 -9.76 18.68
N ILE A 127 1.36 -10.23 18.83
CA ILE A 127 2.40 -10.10 17.81
C ILE A 127 1.99 -10.78 16.50
N GLU A 128 1.39 -11.97 16.54
CA GLU A 128 0.90 -12.65 15.32
C GLU A 128 -0.26 -11.91 14.64
N ILE A 129 -1.14 -11.27 15.42
CA ILE A 129 -2.20 -10.41 14.88
C ILE A 129 -1.58 -9.19 14.19
N VAL A 130 -0.63 -8.52 14.86
CA VAL A 130 0.07 -7.35 14.30
C VAL A 130 0.84 -7.73 13.03
N LYS A 131 1.52 -8.88 13.00
CA LYS A 131 2.23 -9.39 11.81
C LYS A 131 1.33 -9.51 10.59
N LYS A 132 0.08 -9.94 10.77
CA LYS A 132 -0.89 -10.07 9.67
C LYS A 132 -1.35 -8.72 9.11
N GLN A 133 -1.29 -7.67 9.91
CA GLN A 133 -1.68 -6.31 9.49
C GLN A 133 -0.52 -5.51 8.90
N ILE A 134 0.72 -5.96 9.11
CA ILE A 134 1.90 -5.30 8.57
C ILE A 134 1.95 -5.51 7.06
N PRO A 135 2.16 -4.43 6.27
CA PRO A 135 2.28 -4.54 4.82
C PRO A 135 3.50 -5.39 4.44
N THR A 136 3.28 -6.34 3.53
CA THR A 136 4.35 -7.19 2.99
C THR A 136 4.94 -6.56 1.74
N PHE A 137 6.27 -6.48 1.64
CA PHE A 137 6.97 -5.87 0.50
C PHE A 137 7.86 -6.87 -0.23
N HIS A 138 7.58 -7.07 -1.51
CA HIS A 138 8.32 -7.95 -2.39
C HIS A 138 9.41 -7.22 -3.18
N THR A 139 10.51 -7.92 -3.49
CA THR A 139 11.59 -7.33 -4.29
C THR A 139 11.14 -7.08 -5.72
N ARG A 140 11.85 -6.17 -6.42
CA ARG A 140 11.59 -5.94 -7.86
C ARG A 140 11.81 -7.22 -8.68
N ALA A 141 12.82 -8.02 -8.34
CA ALA A 141 13.09 -9.28 -9.01
C ALA A 141 11.99 -10.33 -8.76
N MET A 142 11.42 -10.42 -7.54
CA MET A 142 10.26 -11.28 -7.27
C MET A 142 9.09 -10.95 -8.19
N ARG A 143 8.70 -9.67 -8.22
CA ARG A 143 7.64 -9.15 -9.10
C ARG A 143 7.94 -9.45 -10.56
N GLN A 144 9.15 -9.16 -11.02
CA GLN A 144 9.56 -9.40 -12.41
C GLN A 144 9.59 -10.89 -12.78
N SER A 145 10.00 -11.77 -11.87
CA SER A 145 10.06 -13.20 -12.12
C SER A 145 8.68 -13.78 -12.42
N LEU A 146 7.65 -13.33 -11.69
CA LEU A 146 6.28 -13.73 -11.92
C LEU A 146 5.78 -13.16 -13.24
N MET A 147 5.98 -11.86 -13.49
CA MET A 147 5.58 -11.25 -14.76
C MET A 147 6.23 -11.94 -15.97
N GLN A 148 7.50 -12.34 -15.88
CA GLN A 148 8.20 -13.06 -16.94
C GLN A 148 7.67 -14.47 -17.15
N LYS A 149 7.38 -15.22 -16.08
CA LYS A 149 6.82 -16.58 -16.17
C LYS A 149 5.43 -16.56 -16.80
N TYR A 150 4.52 -15.73 -16.28
CA TYR A 150 3.14 -15.68 -16.76
C TYR A 150 2.98 -14.92 -18.07
N GLY A 151 3.84 -13.94 -18.36
CA GLY A 151 3.88 -13.25 -19.65
C GLY A 151 4.19 -14.19 -20.81
N ARG A 152 4.92 -15.30 -20.57
CA ARG A 152 5.16 -16.34 -21.59
C ARG A 152 3.93 -17.22 -21.84
N VAL A 153 3.17 -17.53 -20.80
CA VAL A 153 2.01 -18.42 -20.88
C VAL A 153 0.77 -17.68 -21.40
N ALA A 154 0.62 -16.41 -21.04
CA ALA A 154 -0.53 -15.58 -21.40
C ALA A 154 -0.08 -14.26 -22.07
N PRO A 155 0.47 -14.32 -23.30
CA PRO A 155 1.08 -13.16 -23.97
C PRO A 155 0.09 -12.02 -24.24
N ASN A 156 -1.20 -12.33 -24.34
CA ASN A 156 -2.26 -11.36 -24.66
C ASN A 156 -2.80 -10.62 -23.43
N LYS A 157 -2.31 -10.92 -22.22
CA LYS A 157 -2.79 -10.27 -20.99
C LYS A 157 -2.03 -8.98 -20.72
N LYS A 158 -2.77 -7.92 -20.39
CA LYS A 158 -2.20 -6.60 -20.09
C LYS A 158 -1.31 -6.68 -18.82
N PRO A 159 -0.09 -6.12 -18.83
CA PRO A 159 0.81 -6.16 -17.67
C PRO A 159 0.22 -5.57 -16.38
N ALA A 160 -0.70 -4.60 -16.49
CA ALA A 160 -1.40 -4.04 -15.34
C ALA A 160 -2.32 -5.06 -14.63
N VAL A 161 -3.00 -5.92 -15.40
CA VAL A 161 -3.85 -6.99 -14.85
C VAL A 161 -2.99 -8.01 -14.11
N LEU A 162 -1.86 -8.41 -14.69
CA LEU A 162 -0.93 -9.33 -14.03
C LEU A 162 -0.34 -8.74 -12.74
N ARG A 163 -0.02 -7.45 -12.73
CA ARG A 163 0.43 -6.76 -11.51
C ARG A 163 -0.67 -6.69 -10.44
N SER A 164 -1.91 -6.43 -10.83
CA SER A 164 -3.05 -6.45 -9.91
C SER A 164 -3.27 -7.83 -9.32
N LEU A 165 -3.27 -8.88 -10.16
CA LEU A 165 -3.38 -10.27 -9.72
C LEU A 165 -2.24 -10.66 -8.78
N TYR A 166 -1.01 -10.25 -9.09
CA TYR A 166 0.12 -10.49 -8.21
C TYR A 166 -0.14 -9.90 -6.81
N ARG A 167 -0.56 -8.62 -6.77
CA ARG A 167 -0.85 -7.92 -5.52
C ARG A 167 -1.95 -8.60 -4.70
N VAL A 168 -3.03 -9.04 -5.35
CA VAL A 168 -4.14 -9.75 -4.69
C VAL A 168 -3.71 -11.11 -4.14
N LEU A 169 -2.81 -11.82 -4.84
CA LEU A 169 -2.37 -13.15 -4.43
C LEU A 169 -1.28 -13.14 -3.36
N THR A 170 -0.51 -12.05 -3.25
CA THR A 170 0.67 -11.99 -2.37
C THR A 170 0.61 -10.90 -1.29
N ASP A 171 -0.47 -10.13 -1.24
CA ASP A 171 -0.64 -8.96 -0.36
C ASP A 171 0.54 -7.95 -0.47
N ASP A 172 1.14 -7.85 -1.66
CA ASP A 172 2.27 -6.97 -1.90
C ASP A 172 1.87 -5.48 -1.83
N SER A 173 2.51 -4.76 -0.91
CA SER A 173 2.30 -3.32 -0.70
C SER A 173 3.37 -2.46 -1.39
N SER A 174 4.17 -3.06 -2.27
CA SER A 174 5.25 -2.34 -2.97
C SER A 174 4.71 -1.22 -3.87
N ALA A 175 5.37 -0.07 -3.82
CA ALA A 175 5.06 1.05 -4.69
C ALA A 175 5.22 0.71 -6.18
N ALA A 176 4.42 1.39 -6.99
CA ALA A 176 4.55 1.39 -8.44
C ALA A 176 5.89 2.00 -8.87
N THR A 177 6.33 1.70 -10.09
CA THR A 177 7.64 2.16 -10.58
C THR A 177 7.63 3.65 -10.93
N ASN A 178 6.49 4.18 -11.37
CA ASN A 178 6.28 5.58 -11.69
C ASN A 178 4.79 5.95 -11.52
N GLU A 179 4.49 7.25 -11.51
CA GLU A 179 3.13 7.77 -11.30
C GLU A 179 2.14 7.29 -12.35
N HIS A 180 2.52 7.29 -13.63
CA HIS A 180 1.67 6.79 -14.71
C HIS A 180 1.30 5.30 -14.52
N THR A 181 2.24 4.48 -14.05
CA THR A 181 1.95 3.09 -13.71
C THR A 181 1.05 2.96 -12.49
N ALA A 182 1.17 3.86 -11.51
CA ALA A 182 0.30 3.88 -10.34
C ALA A 182 -1.15 4.21 -10.73
N GLU A 183 -1.35 5.22 -11.59
CA GLU A 183 -2.68 5.59 -12.08
C GLU A 183 -3.33 4.44 -12.86
N ILE A 184 -2.58 3.79 -13.75
CA ILE A 184 -3.09 2.63 -14.49
C ILE A 184 -3.45 1.48 -13.54
N ASP A 185 -2.60 1.18 -12.56
CA ASP A 185 -2.83 0.08 -11.63
C ASP A 185 -4.06 0.33 -10.75
N GLU A 186 -4.26 1.57 -10.30
CA GLU A 186 -5.43 1.95 -9.52
C GLU A 186 -6.72 1.84 -10.33
N ARG A 187 -6.70 2.30 -11.58
CA ARG A 187 -7.85 2.13 -12.48
C ARG A 187 -8.18 0.66 -12.72
N VAL A 188 -7.15 -0.17 -12.95
CA VAL A 188 -7.34 -1.61 -13.15
C VAL A 188 -7.88 -2.28 -11.89
N ARG A 189 -7.42 -1.86 -10.70
CA ARG A 189 -7.97 -2.34 -9.42
C ARG A 189 -9.46 -2.03 -9.32
N LEU A 190 -9.86 -0.78 -9.53
CA LEU A 190 -11.27 -0.37 -9.51
C LEU A 190 -12.12 -1.16 -10.50
N ILE A 191 -11.60 -1.38 -11.71
CA ILE A 191 -12.26 -2.21 -12.73
C ILE A 191 -12.50 -3.63 -12.22
N LEU A 192 -11.48 -4.25 -11.61
CA LEU A 192 -11.59 -5.61 -11.08
C LEU A 192 -12.57 -5.67 -9.90
N ASP A 193 -12.57 -4.66 -9.04
CA ASP A 193 -13.46 -4.56 -7.87
C ASP A 193 -14.94 -4.36 -8.28
N MET A 194 -15.20 -3.74 -9.44
CA MET A 194 -16.56 -3.55 -9.97
C MET A 194 -17.15 -4.82 -10.60
N GLU A 195 -16.33 -5.85 -10.85
CA GLU A 195 -16.72 -7.13 -11.48
C GLU A 195 -17.49 -7.01 -12.81
N ASP A 196 -17.49 -5.83 -13.43
CA ASP A 196 -18.25 -5.52 -14.64
C ASP A 196 -17.38 -5.70 -15.89
N PRO A 197 -17.68 -6.70 -16.75
CA PRO A 197 -16.91 -6.95 -17.96
C PRO A 197 -17.00 -5.82 -19.00
N ASP A 198 -18.02 -4.95 -18.93
CA ASP A 198 -18.31 -3.93 -19.95
C ASP A 198 -17.71 -2.55 -19.61
N VAL A 199 -17.20 -2.34 -18.40
CA VAL A 199 -16.55 -1.08 -17.98
C VAL A 199 -15.29 -0.77 -18.79
N VAL A 200 -14.59 -1.78 -19.31
CA VAL A 200 -13.34 -1.59 -20.08
C VAL A 200 -13.54 -1.88 -21.55
N LEU A 201 -14.08 -0.89 -22.26
CA LEU A 201 -14.04 -0.88 -23.71
C LEU A 201 -12.61 -0.53 -24.18
N ASP A 202 -11.87 -1.53 -24.66
CA ASP A 202 -10.57 -1.29 -25.33
C ASP A 202 -10.80 -0.66 -26.71
N LEU A 203 -10.86 0.67 -26.74
CA LEU A 203 -11.08 1.42 -27.97
C LEU A 203 -9.91 1.28 -28.97
N ARG A 204 -8.74 0.75 -28.57
CA ARG A 204 -7.62 0.53 -29.49
C ARG A 204 -7.88 -0.61 -30.46
N ALA A 205 -8.61 -1.65 -30.02
CA ALA A 205 -9.04 -2.73 -30.91
C ALA A 205 -9.93 -2.21 -32.06
N LEU A 206 -10.62 -1.09 -31.83
CA LEU A 206 -11.46 -0.41 -32.80
C LEU A 206 -10.69 0.62 -33.65
N ASN A 207 -9.44 0.91 -33.28
CA ASN A 207 -8.58 1.86 -33.99
C ASN A 207 -7.67 1.11 -34.97
N THR A 208 -8.25 0.55 -36.04
CA THR A 208 -7.51 -0.19 -37.09
C THR A 208 -6.76 0.73 -38.08
N GLY A 209 -6.55 2.00 -37.73
CA GLY A 209 -6.09 3.02 -38.66
C GLY A 209 -7.19 3.48 -39.63
N MET A 210 -6.92 4.61 -40.30
CA MET A 210 -7.83 5.22 -41.27
C MET A 210 -7.75 4.43 -42.58
N THR A 211 -8.69 3.50 -42.79
CA THR A 211 -8.89 2.92 -44.13
C THR A 211 -9.40 4.01 -45.07
N SER A 212 -9.07 3.91 -46.36
CA SER A 212 -9.45 4.87 -47.41
C SER A 212 -10.96 5.16 -47.48
N SER A 213 -11.79 4.30 -46.88
CA SER A 213 -13.24 4.43 -46.81
C SER A 213 -13.76 5.21 -45.60
N GLY A 214 -12.94 5.53 -44.59
CA GLY A 214 -13.34 6.29 -43.38
C GLY A 214 -14.36 5.59 -42.45
N ILE A 215 -14.81 4.38 -42.78
CA ILE A 215 -15.88 3.64 -42.08
C ILE A 215 -15.43 3.23 -40.67
N ASN A 216 -14.18 2.80 -40.50
CA ASN A 216 -13.68 2.32 -39.21
C ASN A 216 -13.46 3.46 -38.20
N ALA A 217 -13.16 4.67 -38.69
CA ALA A 217 -13.11 5.87 -37.85
C ALA A 217 -14.50 6.22 -37.30
N LYS A 218 -15.57 6.08 -38.11
CA LYS A 218 -16.95 6.36 -37.66
C LYS A 218 -17.38 5.44 -36.52
N SER A 219 -17.09 4.14 -36.58
CA SER A 219 -17.41 3.21 -35.48
C SER A 219 -16.64 3.48 -34.19
N PHE A 220 -15.37 3.90 -34.30
CA PHE A 220 -14.55 4.31 -33.15
C PHE A 220 -15.12 5.56 -32.48
N TRP A 221 -15.38 6.62 -33.26
CA TRP A 221 -15.92 7.88 -32.74
C TRP A 221 -17.34 7.72 -32.19
N LYS A 222 -18.17 6.90 -32.83
CA LYS A 222 -19.52 6.56 -32.33
C LYS A 222 -19.46 5.93 -30.93
N LYS A 223 -18.68 4.86 -30.76
CA LYS A 223 -18.56 4.19 -29.45
C LYS A 223 -17.91 5.08 -28.38
N LYS A 224 -16.93 5.91 -28.77
CA LYS A 224 -16.32 6.89 -27.86
C LYS A 224 -17.36 7.92 -27.38
N TRP A 225 -18.25 8.37 -28.28
CA TRP A 225 -19.30 9.34 -27.96
C TRP A 225 -20.38 8.70 -27.08
N GLU A 226 -20.81 7.47 -27.39
CA GLU A 226 -21.76 6.71 -26.56
C GLU A 226 -21.24 6.53 -25.13
N HIS A 227 -19.97 6.19 -24.97
CA HIS A 227 -19.34 6.10 -23.64
C HIS A 227 -19.29 7.44 -22.91
N LEU A 228 -18.91 8.53 -23.60
CA LEU A 228 -18.88 9.88 -23.03
C LEU A 228 -20.28 10.32 -22.56
N LEU A 229 -21.31 10.03 -23.36
CA LEU A 229 -22.70 10.35 -23.04
C LEU A 229 -23.23 9.54 -21.86
N MET A 230 -22.89 8.25 -21.75
CA MET A 230 -23.25 7.43 -20.59
C MET A 230 -22.57 7.92 -19.31
N THR A 231 -21.29 8.30 -19.38
CA THR A 231 -20.59 8.88 -18.22
C THR A 231 -21.18 10.23 -17.81
N ASP A 232 -21.52 11.11 -18.77
CA ASP A 232 -22.10 12.41 -18.46
C ASP A 232 -23.55 12.28 -17.95
N ALA A 233 -24.32 11.31 -18.43
CA ALA A 233 -25.66 10.99 -17.93
C ALA A 233 -25.66 10.42 -16.50
N MET A 234 -24.65 9.61 -16.15
CA MET A 234 -24.46 9.15 -14.77
C MET A 234 -24.00 10.27 -13.83
N THR A 235 -23.26 11.26 -14.33
CA THR A 235 -22.73 12.36 -13.51
C THR A 235 -23.70 13.54 -13.38
N LYS A 236 -24.58 13.76 -14.36
CA LYS A 236 -25.49 14.93 -14.42
C LYS A 236 -26.98 14.60 -14.33
N GLY A 237 -27.37 13.34 -14.20
CA GLY A 237 -28.76 12.93 -14.07
C GLY A 237 -29.58 13.17 -15.34
N CYS A 238 -29.76 12.11 -16.14
CA CYS A 238 -30.83 11.86 -17.13
C CYS A 238 -31.36 12.95 -18.10
N THR A 239 -30.89 14.18 -18.15
CA THR A 239 -31.49 15.22 -19.03
C THR A 239 -30.89 15.30 -20.44
N LEU A 240 -29.72 14.71 -20.68
CA LEU A 240 -29.02 14.80 -21.99
C LEU A 240 -29.52 13.81 -23.05
N LEU A 241 -30.15 12.70 -22.66
CA LEU A 241 -30.69 11.71 -23.60
C LEU A 241 -31.97 12.22 -24.30
N GLU A 242 -32.79 13.01 -23.62
CA GLU A 242 -34.02 13.61 -24.18
C GLU A 242 -33.70 14.73 -25.17
N GLN A 243 -32.69 15.55 -24.86
CA GLN A 243 -32.22 16.62 -25.77
C GLN A 243 -31.67 16.05 -27.09
N TYR A 244 -31.00 14.90 -27.04
CA TYR A 244 -30.46 14.25 -28.24
C TYR A 244 -31.53 13.62 -29.13
N GLN A 245 -32.60 13.04 -28.55
CA GLN A 245 -33.73 12.53 -29.35
C GLN A 245 -34.49 13.67 -30.07
N GLN A 246 -34.50 14.88 -29.51
CA GLN A 246 -35.01 16.08 -30.17
C GLN A 246 -34.09 16.58 -31.30
N GLU A 247 -32.77 16.58 -31.12
CA GLU A 247 -31.85 17.05 -32.17
C GLU A 247 -31.77 16.11 -33.39
N ILE A 248 -31.91 14.80 -33.20
CA ILE A 248 -31.98 13.84 -34.32
C ILE A 248 -33.29 13.98 -35.10
N SER A 249 -34.40 14.29 -34.45
CA SER A 249 -35.70 14.45 -35.12
C SER A 249 -35.84 15.77 -35.89
N LEU A 250 -35.02 16.78 -35.56
CA LEU A 250 -34.94 18.05 -36.27
C LEU A 250 -33.98 18.05 -37.47
N SER A 251 -33.24 16.95 -37.70
CA SER A 251 -32.25 16.80 -38.78
C SER A 251 -32.69 15.81 -39.88
N LYS A 252 -34.00 15.56 -40.00
CA LYS A 252 -34.63 14.88 -41.14
C LYS A 252 -35.53 15.85 -41.88
#